data_AF-R1G699-F1
#
_entry.id   AF-R1G699-F1
#
_cell.length_a   1.000
_cell.length_b   1.000
_cell.length_c   1.000
_cell.angle_alpha   90.00
_cell.angle_beta   90.00
_cell.angle_gamma   90.00
#
_symmetry.space_group_name_H-M   'P 1'
#
loop_
_entity.id
_entity.type
_entity.pdbx_description
1 polymer ?
#
loop_
_entity_poly.entity_id
_entity_poly.type
_entity_poly.pdbx_seq_one_letter_code
_entity_poly.pdbx_strand_id
1 'polypeptide(L)'
;MYRPTTTWTWAFLLTALLQAVVALALEAYIFAKFQLSLHQDAEKFPQAKTIPTYLSVFMFGYIYQMVLVYDALRLKNTIQVIGLCIYNVGILVYASIQMDQINDAVVELKKYNMINPGFWDDIKPFLIVEPCLMAFGTILMSFVAWKLYDEFAWTIYKHISADLRLKRRYLTYQIYIALLKFDFFFFLGFTVQFLVVVGNTTDAEFYLTIAAVPITIILLLLAAYWTQKENVLGMAAIITIYFGALAYFLFKLVRMYGTDTRRVNDYSPARRSLTTFAIITILLLLVTIIIACMCTHNFNKGLKPHIAKRKVPDLEEHKYTTEMPAIAGPMPSRMTID
;
A
#
# COMPACT_ATOMS: atom_id res chain seq x y z
N MET A 1 17.40 13.63 -7.26
CA MET A 1 15.92 13.61 -7.28
C MET A 1 15.48 13.07 -8.64
N TYR A 2 14.63 12.03 -8.70
CA TYR A 2 14.21 11.44 -9.98
C TYR A 2 13.27 12.41 -10.72
N ARG A 3 13.47 12.58 -12.02
CA ARG A 3 12.58 13.35 -12.91
C ARG A 3 12.01 12.42 -13.98
N PRO A 4 10.69 12.40 -14.22
CA PRO A 4 10.10 11.58 -15.27
C PRO A 4 10.68 11.95 -16.63
N THR A 5 10.96 10.94 -17.46
CA THR A 5 11.67 11.13 -18.73
C THR A 5 10.75 11.08 -19.95
N THR A 6 9.55 10.52 -19.80
CA THR A 6 8.61 10.31 -20.91
C THR A 6 7.27 10.98 -20.65
N THR A 7 6.53 11.25 -21.73
CA THR A 7 5.21 11.90 -21.64
C THR A 7 4.24 11.08 -20.79
N TRP A 8 4.26 9.75 -20.91
CA TRP A 8 3.39 8.87 -20.13
C TRP A 8 3.79 8.78 -18.65
N THR A 9 5.09 8.80 -18.33
CA THR A 9 5.54 8.86 -16.93
C THR A 9 5.17 10.19 -16.26
N TRP A 10 5.22 11.30 -17.01
CA TRP A 10 4.68 12.59 -16.57
C TRP A 10 3.16 12.56 -16.40
N ALA A 11 2.43 12.02 -17.38
CA ALA A 11 0.97 11.92 -17.31
C ALA A 11 0.51 11.11 -16.09
N PHE A 12 1.17 9.99 -15.79
CA PHE A 12 0.84 9.17 -14.62
C PHE A 12 1.10 9.91 -13.31
N LEU A 13 2.26 10.57 -13.19
CA LEU A 13 2.61 11.37 -12.02
C LEU A 13 1.64 12.54 -11.81
N LEU A 14 1.34 13.29 -12.88
CA LEU A 14 0.45 14.45 -12.81
C LEU A 14 -1.00 14.05 -12.50
N THR A 15 -1.48 12.94 -13.07
CA THR A 15 -2.82 12.42 -12.78
C THR A 15 -2.92 12.03 -11.29
N ALA A 16 -1.95 11.28 -10.78
CA ALA A 16 -1.92 10.91 -9.36
C ALA A 16 -1.78 12.13 -8.44
N LEU A 17 -0.94 13.10 -8.81
CA LEU A 17 -0.74 14.34 -8.07
C LEU A 17 -2.03 15.17 -8.00
N LEU A 18 -2.70 15.35 -9.14
CA LEU A 18 -3.96 16.10 -9.21
C LEU A 18 -5.04 15.40 -8.37
N GLN A 19 -5.15 14.07 -8.49
CA GLN A 19 -6.08 13.28 -7.69
C GLN A 19 -5.80 13.45 -6.18
N ALA A 20 -4.53 13.35 -5.76
CA ALA A 20 -4.13 13.52 -4.37
C ALA A 20 -4.39 14.94 -3.86
N VAL A 21 -4.06 15.99 -4.63
CA VAL A 21 -4.27 17.39 -4.22
C VAL A 21 -5.75 17.69 -4.03
N VAL A 22 -6.60 17.28 -4.98
CA VAL A 22 -8.04 17.54 -4.86
C VAL A 22 -8.64 16.75 -3.70
N ALA A 23 -8.29 15.47 -3.55
CA ALA A 23 -8.80 14.66 -2.44
C ALA A 23 -8.36 15.21 -1.08
N LEU A 24 -7.08 15.55 -0.91
CA LEU A 24 -6.57 16.15 0.33
C LEU A 24 -7.25 17.49 0.65
N ALA A 25 -7.59 18.29 -0.37
CA ALA A 25 -8.30 19.55 -0.17
C ALA A 25 -9.75 19.33 0.30
N LEU A 26 -10.46 18.37 -0.30
CA LEU A 26 -11.81 17.98 0.10
C LEU A 26 -11.83 17.44 1.54
N GLU A 27 -10.92 16.52 1.84
CA GLU A 27 -10.73 15.93 3.16
C GLU A 27 -10.41 16.97 4.24
N ALA A 28 -9.47 17.87 3.96
CA ALA A 28 -9.12 18.95 4.88
C ALA A 28 -10.30 19.89 5.14
N TYR A 29 -11.12 20.18 4.12
CA TYR A 29 -12.33 20.98 4.26
C TYR A 29 -13.39 20.28 5.14
N ILE A 30 -13.67 19.00 4.88
CA ILE A 30 -14.61 18.19 5.68
C ILE A 30 -14.14 18.13 7.13
N PHE A 31 -12.84 17.88 7.35
CA PHE A 31 -12.23 17.87 8.68
C PHE A 31 -12.39 19.20 9.41
N ALA A 32 -12.06 20.32 8.75
CA ALA A 32 -12.18 21.65 9.35
C ALA A 32 -13.64 21.99 9.71
N LYS A 33 -14.58 21.71 8.80
CA LYS A 33 -16.01 21.91 9.05
C LYS A 33 -16.52 21.05 10.20
N PHE A 34 -16.04 19.81 10.31
CA PHE A 34 -16.42 18.92 11.40
C PHE A 34 -15.95 19.47 12.75
N GLN A 35 -14.68 19.88 12.86
CA GLN A 35 -14.12 20.45 14.09
C GLN A 35 -14.82 21.74 14.51
N LEU A 36 -15.16 22.62 13.56
CA LEU A 36 -15.87 23.87 13.85
C LEU A 36 -17.34 23.66 14.23
N SER A 37 -17.95 22.54 13.86
CA SER A 37 -19.36 22.24 14.13
C SER A 37 -19.59 21.44 15.41
N LEU A 38 -18.50 21.04 16.08
CA LEU A 38 -18.53 20.21 17.27
C LEU A 38 -18.65 21.06 18.55
N HIS A 39 -19.51 20.67 19.48
CA HIS A 39 -19.57 21.30 20.80
C HIS A 39 -18.41 20.82 21.70
N GLN A 40 -17.95 21.64 22.65
CA GLN A 40 -16.80 21.31 23.52
C GLN A 40 -17.00 20.01 24.33
N ASP A 41 -18.23 19.64 24.65
CA ASP A 41 -18.55 18.40 25.38
C ASP A 41 -18.56 17.13 24.50
N ALA A 42 -18.48 17.29 23.18
CA ALA A 42 -18.56 16.17 22.23
C ALA A 42 -17.34 15.25 22.27
N GLU A 43 -16.19 15.69 22.80
CA GLU A 43 -14.97 14.88 22.91
C GLU A 43 -15.14 13.62 23.77
N LYS A 44 -16.17 13.62 24.64
CA LYS A 44 -16.54 12.49 25.50
C LYS A 44 -17.19 11.34 24.71
N PHE A 45 -17.65 11.60 23.49
CA PHE A 45 -18.33 10.62 22.65
C PHE A 45 -17.32 9.92 21.70
N PRO A 46 -17.34 8.58 21.60
CA PRO A 46 -16.46 7.84 20.67
C PRO A 46 -16.55 8.33 19.22
N GLN A 47 -17.74 8.75 18.79
CA GLN A 47 -18.05 9.24 17.44
C GLN A 47 -17.23 10.48 17.06
N ALA A 48 -16.88 11.32 18.04
CA ALA A 48 -16.04 12.50 17.83
C ALA A 48 -14.60 12.15 17.43
N LYS A 49 -14.11 10.96 17.80
CA LYS A 49 -12.78 10.45 17.42
C LYS A 49 -12.82 9.62 16.14
N THR A 50 -13.97 9.01 15.86
CA THR A 50 -14.21 8.14 14.70
C THR A 50 -14.04 8.87 13.37
N ILE A 51 -14.73 10.00 13.17
CA ILE A 51 -14.69 10.77 11.92
C ILE A 51 -13.27 11.27 11.59
N PRO A 52 -12.55 11.96 12.50
CA PRO A 52 -11.14 12.33 12.33
C PRO A 52 -10.24 11.17 11.91
N THR A 53 -10.47 9.98 12.47
CA THR A 53 -9.63 8.81 12.18
C THR A 53 -9.81 8.35 10.74
N TYR A 54 -11.04 8.35 10.23
CA TYR A 54 -11.31 7.96 8.84
C TYR A 54 -10.69 8.94 7.85
N LEU A 55 -10.94 10.24 8.07
CA LEU A 55 -10.37 11.32 7.26
C LEU A 55 -8.83 11.22 7.26
N SER A 56 -8.21 10.99 8.43
CA SER A 56 -6.76 10.86 8.58
C SER A 56 -6.17 9.66 7.83
N VAL A 57 -6.84 8.51 7.89
CA VAL A 57 -6.40 7.31 7.17
C VAL A 57 -6.53 7.50 5.66
N PHE A 58 -7.55 8.23 5.21
CA PHE A 58 -7.73 8.55 3.81
C PHE A 58 -6.67 9.52 3.29
N MET A 59 -6.39 10.59 4.02
CA MET A 59 -5.30 11.51 3.72
C MET A 59 -3.95 10.79 3.68
N PHE A 60 -3.67 9.92 4.65
CA PHE A 60 -2.47 9.08 4.64
C PHE A 60 -2.40 8.18 3.40
N GLY A 61 -3.53 7.67 2.92
CA GLY A 61 -3.63 6.89 1.69
C GLY A 61 -3.12 7.63 0.46
N TYR A 62 -3.55 8.87 0.23
CA TYR A 62 -3.06 9.66 -0.90
C TYR A 62 -1.59 10.04 -0.77
N ILE A 63 -1.14 10.39 0.43
CA ILE A 63 0.28 10.69 0.67
C ILE A 63 1.12 9.44 0.37
N TYR A 64 0.70 8.28 0.85
CA TYR A 64 1.38 7.02 0.60
C TYR A 64 1.35 6.63 -0.88
N GLN A 65 0.21 6.84 -1.56
CA GLN A 65 0.08 6.63 -3.01
C GLN A 65 1.12 7.44 -3.78
N MET A 66 1.33 8.71 -3.43
CA MET A 66 2.33 9.55 -4.09
C MET A 66 3.76 9.01 -3.92
N VAL A 67 4.08 8.49 -2.72
CA VAL A 67 5.36 7.82 -2.47
C VAL A 67 5.51 6.58 -3.35
N LEU A 68 4.45 5.76 -3.47
CA LEU A 68 4.45 4.57 -4.32
C LEU A 68 4.55 4.90 -5.80
N VAL A 69 3.86 5.95 -6.28
CA VAL A 69 3.95 6.43 -7.67
C VAL A 69 5.39 6.85 -7.98
N TYR A 70 6.01 7.64 -7.11
CA TYR A 70 7.40 8.06 -7.28
C TYR A 70 8.36 6.86 -7.33
N ASP A 71 8.20 5.92 -6.41
CA ASP A 71 9.02 4.70 -6.35
C ASP A 71 8.82 3.80 -7.59
N ALA A 72 7.57 3.60 -8.02
CA ALA A 72 7.23 2.79 -9.19
C ALA A 72 7.80 3.38 -10.49
N LEU A 73 7.72 4.70 -10.66
CA LEU A 73 8.28 5.39 -11.82
C LEU A 73 9.81 5.39 -11.80
N ARG A 74 10.43 5.71 -10.65
CA ARG A 74 11.89 5.71 -10.48
C ARG A 74 12.50 4.34 -10.79
N LEU A 75 11.87 3.28 -10.31
CA LEU A 75 12.33 1.90 -10.52
C LEU A 75 11.77 1.27 -11.80
N LYS A 76 11.03 2.03 -12.63
CA LYS A 76 10.32 1.54 -13.84
C LYS A 76 9.65 0.18 -13.58
N ASN A 77 8.94 0.08 -12.46
CA ASN A 77 8.36 -1.16 -11.97
C ASN A 77 6.90 -1.26 -12.40
N THR A 78 6.66 -1.99 -13.48
CA THR A 78 5.32 -2.17 -14.06
C THR A 78 4.35 -2.84 -13.08
N ILE A 79 4.83 -3.76 -12.25
CA ILE A 79 3.97 -4.47 -11.30
C ILE A 79 3.43 -3.51 -10.24
N GLN A 80 4.26 -2.58 -9.76
CA GLN A 80 3.81 -1.55 -8.83
C GLN A 80 2.82 -0.59 -9.48
N VAL A 81 2.98 -0.25 -10.76
CA VAL A 81 2.03 0.60 -11.50
C VAL A 81 0.66 -0.07 -11.61
N ILE A 82 0.61 -1.37 -11.93
CA ILE A 82 -0.64 -2.15 -11.93
C ILE A 82 -1.23 -2.19 -10.51
N GLY A 83 -0.39 -2.47 -9.51
CA GLY A 83 -0.79 -2.45 -8.10
C GLY A 83 -1.38 -1.11 -7.66
N LEU A 84 -0.84 0.02 -8.14
CA LEU A 84 -1.37 1.36 -7.88
C LEU A 84 -2.76 1.59 -8.48
N CYS A 85 -3.06 0.96 -9.62
CA CYS A 85 -4.41 1.02 -10.19
C CYS A 85 -5.41 0.23 -9.33
N ILE A 86 -5.03 -0.95 -8.85
CA ILE A 86 -5.84 -1.76 -7.92
C ILE A 86 -6.01 -1.02 -6.58
N TYR A 87 -4.93 -0.38 -6.09
CA TYR A 87 -4.95 0.43 -4.89
C TYR A 87 -5.94 1.61 -5.00
N ASN A 88 -5.98 2.27 -6.15
CA ASN A 88 -6.97 3.32 -6.45
C ASN A 88 -8.41 2.82 -6.37
N VAL A 89 -8.69 1.59 -6.84
CA VAL A 89 -10.01 0.97 -6.65
C VAL A 89 -10.30 0.75 -5.17
N GLY A 90 -9.30 0.36 -4.36
CA GLY A 90 -9.43 0.29 -2.91
C GLY A 90 -9.78 1.63 -2.25
N ILE A 91 -9.11 2.71 -2.66
CA ILE A 91 -9.40 4.09 -2.24
C ILE A 91 -10.83 4.50 -2.63
N LEU A 92 -11.28 4.16 -3.84
CA LEU A 92 -12.65 4.43 -4.29
C LEU A 92 -13.70 3.72 -3.42
N VAL A 93 -13.48 2.43 -3.12
CA VAL A 93 -14.36 1.66 -2.22
C VAL A 93 -14.37 2.30 -0.84
N TYR A 94 -13.21 2.75 -0.35
CA TYR A 94 -13.11 3.42 0.94
C TYR A 94 -13.92 4.73 0.98
N ALA A 95 -13.76 5.61 -0.01
CA ALA A 95 -14.52 6.86 -0.12
C ALA A 95 -16.05 6.60 -0.09
N SER A 96 -16.48 5.53 -0.76
CA SER A 96 -17.89 5.13 -0.80
C SER A 96 -18.40 4.71 0.60
N ILE A 97 -17.59 3.94 1.35
CA ILE A 97 -17.94 3.49 2.71
C ILE A 97 -17.89 4.66 3.71
N GLN A 98 -16.92 5.54 3.56
CA GLN A 98 -16.70 6.68 4.45
C GLN A 98 -17.91 7.61 4.51
N MET A 99 -18.59 7.83 3.38
CA MET A 99 -19.83 8.62 3.33
C MET A 99 -20.90 8.08 4.28
N ASP A 100 -21.17 6.78 4.25
CA ASP A 100 -22.15 6.15 5.15
C ASP A 100 -21.71 6.24 6.61
N GLN A 101 -20.42 6.04 6.87
CA GLN A 101 -19.88 6.09 8.24
C GLN A 101 -19.96 7.48 8.85
N ILE A 102 -19.67 8.52 8.06
CA ILE A 102 -19.80 9.91 8.52
C ILE A 102 -21.28 10.23 8.77
N ASN A 103 -22.19 9.77 7.91
CA ASN A 103 -23.64 9.94 8.14
C ASN A 103 -24.09 9.29 9.46
N ASP A 104 -23.71 8.02 9.68
CA ASP A 104 -24.08 7.28 10.89
C ASP A 104 -23.57 7.99 12.16
N ALA A 105 -22.32 8.47 12.13
CA ALA A 105 -21.73 9.21 13.25
C ALA A 105 -22.40 10.58 13.47
N VAL A 106 -22.76 11.31 12.40
CA VAL A 106 -23.47 12.59 12.49
C VAL A 106 -24.89 12.41 13.04
N VAL A 107 -25.61 11.38 12.60
CA VAL A 107 -26.95 11.06 13.11
C VAL A 107 -26.90 10.77 14.62
N GLU A 108 -25.87 10.06 15.07
CA GLU A 108 -25.69 9.78 16.49
C GLU A 108 -25.35 11.03 17.31
N LEU A 109 -24.41 11.86 16.84
CA LEU A 109 -24.06 13.13 17.50
C LEU A 109 -25.26 14.11 17.54
N LYS A 110 -26.11 14.10 16.51
CA LYS A 110 -27.32 14.92 16.46
C LYS A 110 -28.35 14.51 17.51
N LYS A 111 -28.48 13.23 17.84
CA LYS A 111 -29.37 12.75 18.93
C LYS A 111 -28.99 13.35 20.29
N TYR A 112 -27.71 13.62 20.50
CA TYR A 112 -27.19 14.21 21.72
C TYR A 112 -27.03 15.74 21.66
N ASN A 113 -27.50 16.39 20.58
CA ASN A 113 -27.30 17.83 20.32
C ASN A 113 -25.82 18.28 20.38
N MET A 114 -24.90 17.38 20.00
CA MET A 114 -23.45 17.64 20.08
C MET A 114 -22.88 18.24 18.79
N ILE A 115 -23.70 18.35 17.74
CA ILE A 115 -23.31 18.86 16.42
C ILE A 115 -24.35 19.83 15.86
N ASN A 116 -23.90 20.83 15.09
CA ASN A 116 -24.78 21.79 14.44
C ASN A 116 -25.77 21.09 13.47
N PRO A 117 -27.09 21.34 13.55
CA PRO A 117 -28.09 20.70 12.70
C PRO A 117 -27.87 20.82 11.18
N GLY A 118 -27.22 21.89 10.72
CA GLY A 118 -26.94 22.16 9.29
C GLY A 118 -25.63 21.54 8.77
N PHE A 119 -24.85 20.88 9.63
CA PHE A 119 -23.55 20.32 9.25
C PHE A 119 -23.63 19.31 8.10
N TRP A 120 -24.63 18.42 8.13
CA TRP A 120 -24.77 17.37 7.12
C TRP A 120 -25.05 17.93 5.73
N ASP A 121 -25.91 18.96 5.63
CA ASP A 121 -26.29 19.57 4.37
C ASP A 121 -25.11 20.30 3.71
N ASP A 122 -24.22 20.86 4.53
CA ASP A 122 -22.97 21.50 4.08
C ASP A 122 -21.98 20.48 3.49
N ILE A 123 -21.80 19.31 4.11
CA ILE A 123 -20.74 18.35 3.73
C ILE A 123 -21.17 17.30 2.70
N LYS A 124 -22.47 16.97 2.66
CA LYS A 124 -23.00 15.89 1.81
C LYS A 124 -22.62 16.04 0.33
N PRO A 125 -22.64 17.23 -0.30
CA PRO A 125 -22.21 17.38 -1.68
C PRO A 125 -20.74 16.98 -1.88
N PHE A 126 -19.85 17.36 -0.96
CA PHE A 126 -18.42 17.07 -1.05
C PHE A 126 -18.13 15.57 -0.90
N LEU A 127 -18.83 14.90 0.02
CA LEU A 127 -18.74 13.44 0.21
C LEU A 127 -19.22 12.63 -1.00
N ILE A 128 -20.13 13.17 -1.81
CA ILE A 128 -20.59 12.52 -3.05
C ILE A 128 -19.61 12.79 -4.20
N VAL A 129 -19.08 14.01 -4.29
CA VAL A 129 -18.11 14.40 -5.33
C VAL A 129 -16.83 13.57 -5.24
N GLU A 130 -16.41 13.23 -4.03
CA GLU A 130 -15.18 12.50 -3.77
C GLU A 130 -15.09 11.13 -4.48
N PRO A 131 -15.98 10.15 -4.27
CA PRO A 131 -15.94 8.88 -5.00
C PRO A 131 -16.12 9.07 -6.52
N CYS A 132 -16.91 10.05 -6.97
CA CYS A 132 -17.06 10.33 -8.40
C CYS A 132 -15.73 10.79 -9.03
N LEU A 133 -15.03 11.70 -8.37
CA LEU A 133 -13.73 12.19 -8.82
C LEU A 133 -12.67 11.08 -8.78
N MET A 134 -12.70 10.24 -7.75
CA MET A 134 -11.79 9.10 -7.63
C MET A 134 -12.06 8.03 -8.69
N ALA A 135 -13.31 7.78 -9.07
CA ALA A 135 -13.64 6.87 -10.15
C ALA A 135 -13.06 7.37 -11.47
N PHE A 136 -13.23 8.67 -11.76
CA PHE A 136 -12.66 9.30 -12.94
C PHE A 136 -11.12 9.26 -12.95
N GLY A 137 -10.48 9.63 -11.84
CA GLY A 137 -9.04 9.55 -11.67
C GLY A 137 -8.50 8.13 -11.84
N THR A 138 -9.21 7.13 -11.32
CA THR A 138 -8.86 5.71 -11.46
C THR A 138 -8.92 5.23 -12.91
N ILE A 139 -9.94 5.64 -13.67
CA ILE A 139 -10.06 5.33 -15.10
C ILE A 139 -8.89 5.95 -15.87
N LEU A 140 -8.60 7.23 -15.61
CA LEU A 140 -7.47 7.93 -16.26
C LEU A 140 -6.13 7.28 -15.90
N MET A 141 -5.87 7.00 -14.62
CA MET A 141 -4.65 6.33 -14.19
C MET A 141 -4.52 4.93 -14.80
N SER A 142 -5.62 4.19 -14.93
CA SER A 142 -5.61 2.85 -15.55
C SER A 142 -5.31 2.92 -17.05
N PHE A 143 -5.87 3.91 -17.76
CA PHE A 143 -5.55 4.14 -19.17
C PHE A 143 -4.07 4.51 -19.38
N VAL A 144 -3.53 5.41 -18.55
CA VAL A 144 -2.11 5.78 -18.62
C VAL A 144 -1.21 4.61 -18.23
N ALA A 145 -1.60 3.83 -17.21
CA ALA A 145 -0.87 2.63 -16.80
C ALA A 145 -0.78 1.58 -17.92
N TRP A 146 -1.83 1.43 -18.72
CA TRP A 146 -1.80 0.55 -19.89
C TRP A 146 -0.73 0.99 -20.91
N LYS A 147 -0.62 2.30 -21.19
CA LYS A 147 0.46 2.82 -22.05
C LYS A 147 1.85 2.67 -21.42
N LEU A 148 1.94 2.86 -20.10
CA LEU A 148 3.18 2.70 -19.35
C LEU A 148 3.66 1.24 -19.32
N TYR A 149 2.72 0.29 -19.29
CA TYR A 149 3.01 -1.14 -19.35
C TYR A 149 3.83 -1.48 -20.58
N ASP A 150 3.41 -1.01 -21.76
CA ASP A 150 4.10 -1.25 -23.03
C ASP A 150 5.52 -0.66 -23.01
N GLU A 151 5.67 0.58 -22.53
CA GLU A 151 6.95 1.30 -22.45
C GLU A 151 7.95 0.61 -21.50
N PHE A 152 7.48 0.19 -20.33
CA PHE A 152 8.31 -0.49 -19.34
C PHE A 152 8.61 -1.93 -19.73
N ALA A 153 7.65 -2.65 -20.31
CA ALA A 153 7.87 -4.01 -20.83
C ALA A 153 8.95 -4.02 -21.92
N TRP A 154 8.94 -3.02 -22.81
CA TRP A 154 9.98 -2.83 -23.83
C TRP A 154 11.36 -2.52 -23.23
N THR A 155 11.40 -1.67 -22.20
CA THR A 155 12.67 -1.33 -21.50
C THR A 155 13.26 -2.55 -20.77
N ILE A 156 12.42 -3.32 -20.08
CA ILE A 156 12.83 -4.55 -19.38
C ILE A 156 13.34 -5.60 -20.38
N TYR A 157 12.68 -5.75 -21.54
CA TYR A 157 13.12 -6.68 -22.59
C TYR A 157 14.53 -6.35 -23.10
N LYS A 158 14.88 -5.07 -23.24
CA LYS A 158 16.21 -4.65 -23.71
C LYS A 158 17.34 -4.89 -22.71
N HIS A 159 17.07 -4.81 -21.41
CA HIS A 159 18.10 -4.96 -20.36
C HIS A 159 18.24 -6.39 -19.83
N ILE A 160 17.18 -7.20 -19.92
CA ILE A 160 17.17 -8.60 -19.49
C ILE A 160 17.11 -9.48 -20.75
N SER A 161 18.27 -9.75 -21.35
CA SER A 161 18.43 -10.65 -22.50
C SER A 161 17.77 -12.03 -22.28
N ALA A 162 17.14 -12.55 -23.34
CA ALA A 162 16.66 -13.91 -23.71
C ALA A 162 16.35 -15.02 -22.68
N ASP A 163 16.88 -15.03 -21.46
CA ASP A 163 16.61 -16.07 -20.46
C ASP A 163 15.26 -15.82 -19.75
N LEU A 164 14.24 -16.51 -20.25
CA LEU A 164 12.88 -16.50 -19.71
C LEU A 164 12.82 -16.96 -18.24
N ARG A 165 13.74 -17.80 -17.78
CA ARG A 165 13.74 -18.33 -16.40
C ARG A 165 14.20 -17.27 -15.41
N LEU A 166 15.26 -16.53 -15.73
CA LEU A 166 15.74 -15.43 -14.89
C LEU A 166 14.72 -14.28 -14.84
N LYS A 167 14.11 -13.94 -16.00
CA LYS A 167 13.02 -12.95 -16.07
C LYS A 167 11.84 -13.32 -15.16
N ARG A 168 11.40 -14.59 -15.18
CA ARG A 168 10.31 -15.05 -14.31
C ARG A 168 10.64 -14.91 -12.82
N ARG A 169 11.85 -15.31 -12.40
CA ARG A 169 12.30 -15.17 -11.00
C ARG A 169 12.37 -13.72 -10.55
N TYR A 170 12.88 -12.84 -11.42
CA TYR A 170 12.94 -11.41 -11.16
C TYR A 170 11.54 -10.79 -11.03
N LEU A 171 10.61 -11.19 -11.89
CA LEU A 171 9.22 -10.75 -11.83
C LEU A 171 8.57 -11.19 -10.50
N THR A 172 8.75 -12.45 -10.07
CA THR A 172 8.26 -12.92 -8.77
C THR A 172 8.82 -12.09 -7.60
N TYR A 173 10.11 -11.77 -7.63
CA TYR A 173 10.73 -10.88 -6.64
C TYR A 173 10.12 -9.47 -6.64
N GLN A 174 9.89 -8.89 -7.82
CA GLN A 174 9.25 -7.57 -7.92
C GLN A 174 7.80 -7.58 -7.42
N ILE A 175 7.03 -8.65 -7.72
CA ILE A 175 5.69 -8.85 -7.15
C ILE A 175 5.78 -8.86 -5.63
N TYR A 176 6.71 -9.63 -5.07
CA TYR A 176 6.86 -9.73 -3.62
C TYR A 176 7.14 -8.37 -2.97
N ILE A 177 8.13 -7.62 -3.46
CA ILE A 177 8.46 -6.30 -2.90
C ILE A 177 7.33 -5.29 -3.10
N ALA A 178 6.57 -5.40 -4.20
CA ALA A 178 5.38 -4.57 -4.41
C ALA A 178 4.28 -4.89 -3.40
N LEU A 179 4.00 -6.17 -3.16
CA LEU A 179 3.01 -6.62 -2.18
C LEU A 179 3.37 -6.15 -0.77
N LEU A 180 4.64 -6.26 -0.34
CA LEU A 180 5.06 -5.77 0.98
C LEU A 180 4.76 -4.28 1.20
N LYS A 181 4.80 -3.46 0.14
CA LYS A 181 4.47 -2.03 0.22
C LYS A 181 2.97 -1.80 0.35
N PHE A 182 2.15 -2.55 -0.39
CA PHE A 182 0.70 -2.46 -0.22
C PHE A 182 0.26 -3.01 1.15
N ASP A 183 0.85 -4.13 1.59
CA ASP A 183 0.62 -4.73 2.91
C ASP A 183 0.90 -3.74 4.04
N PHE A 184 1.97 -2.95 3.92
CA PHE A 184 2.28 -1.89 4.89
C PHE A 184 1.10 -0.94 5.10
N PHE A 185 0.50 -0.44 4.01
CA PHE A 185 -0.61 0.51 4.11
C PHE A 185 -1.84 -0.10 4.75
N PHE A 186 -2.28 -1.27 4.27
CA PHE A 186 -3.51 -1.88 4.77
C PHE A 186 -3.37 -2.36 6.21
N PHE A 187 -2.20 -2.91 6.58
CA PHE A 187 -1.91 -3.29 7.96
C PHE A 187 -1.88 -2.08 8.89
N LEU A 188 -1.18 -1.01 8.49
CA LEU A 188 -1.09 0.21 9.30
C LEU A 188 -2.46 0.90 9.41
N GLY A 189 -3.19 1.02 8.30
CA GLY A 189 -4.53 1.58 8.27
C GLY A 189 -5.48 0.84 9.22
N PHE A 190 -5.48 -0.50 9.17
CA PHE A 190 -6.26 -1.31 10.10
C PHE A 190 -5.85 -1.08 11.57
N THR A 191 -4.55 -1.13 11.88
CA THR A 191 -4.08 -1.00 13.27
C THR A 191 -4.35 0.38 13.85
N VAL A 192 -4.14 1.45 13.09
CA VAL A 192 -4.45 2.83 13.54
C VAL A 192 -5.95 3.02 13.73
N GLN A 193 -6.79 2.57 12.78
CA GLN A 193 -8.24 2.64 12.93
C GLN A 193 -8.72 1.85 14.15
N PHE A 194 -8.19 0.63 14.33
CA PHE A 194 -8.54 -0.21 15.47
C PHE A 194 -8.14 0.45 16.79
N LEU A 195 -6.91 0.97 16.88
CA LEU A 195 -6.35 1.57 18.10
C LEU A 195 -7.12 2.82 18.53
N VAL A 196 -7.50 3.69 17.59
CA VAL A 196 -8.13 4.97 17.92
C VAL A 196 -9.64 4.83 18.15
N VAL A 197 -10.32 3.98 17.37
CA VAL A 197 -11.79 3.94 17.37
C VAL A 197 -12.36 2.88 18.32
N VAL A 198 -11.67 1.76 18.53
CA VAL A 198 -12.18 0.69 19.40
C VAL A 198 -11.81 1.00 20.85
N GLY A 199 -12.76 1.60 21.58
CA GLY A 199 -12.67 1.78 23.03
C GLY A 199 -12.88 0.46 23.81
N ASN A 200 -12.54 0.44 25.09
CA ASN A 200 -12.76 -0.70 26.01
C ASN A 200 -12.01 -2.02 25.67
N THR A 201 -10.82 -1.91 25.08
CA THR A 201 -9.88 -3.05 25.02
C THR A 201 -9.18 -3.24 26.36
N THR A 202 -8.81 -4.48 26.69
CA THR A 202 -7.97 -4.76 27.86
C THR A 202 -6.63 -4.02 27.72
N ASP A 203 -6.06 -3.53 28.83
CA ASP A 203 -4.78 -2.79 28.82
C ASP A 203 -3.69 -3.54 28.02
N ALA A 204 -3.60 -4.86 28.20
CA ALA A 204 -2.67 -5.69 27.46
C ALA A 204 -2.90 -5.68 25.93
N GLU A 205 -4.17 -5.68 25.48
CA GLU A 205 -4.51 -5.63 24.06
C GLU A 205 -4.20 -4.25 23.45
N PHE A 206 -4.40 -3.19 24.22
CA PHE A 206 -4.06 -1.82 23.82
C PHE A 206 -2.56 -1.63 23.62
N TYR A 207 -1.73 -1.97 24.62
CA TYR A 207 -0.27 -1.86 24.52
C TYR A 207 0.32 -2.78 23.44
N LEU A 208 -0.23 -3.99 23.27
CA LEU A 208 0.20 -4.90 22.21
C LEU A 208 -0.12 -4.32 20.82
N THR A 209 -1.28 -3.69 20.65
CA THR A 209 -1.64 -3.03 19.38
C THR A 209 -0.73 -1.82 19.10
N ILE A 210 -0.39 -1.03 20.11
CA ILE A 210 0.61 0.06 19.96
C ILE A 210 1.95 -0.50 19.51
N ALA A 211 2.43 -1.57 20.14
CA ALA A 211 3.69 -2.21 19.77
C ALA A 211 3.64 -2.85 18.37
N ALA A 212 2.47 -3.30 17.90
CA ALA A 212 2.32 -3.91 16.59
C ALA A 212 2.70 -2.95 15.44
N VAL A 213 2.45 -1.64 15.58
CA VAL A 213 2.78 -0.64 14.54
C VAL A 213 4.29 -0.62 14.21
N PRO A 214 5.22 -0.37 15.15
CA PRO A 214 6.66 -0.43 14.83
C PRO A 214 7.15 -1.85 14.52
N ILE A 215 6.59 -2.89 15.15
CA ILE A 215 6.98 -4.28 14.86
C ILE A 215 6.70 -4.63 13.40
N THR A 216 5.57 -4.21 12.85
CA THR A 216 5.21 -4.51 11.45
C THR A 216 6.11 -3.80 10.46
N ILE A 217 6.50 -2.55 10.73
CA ILE A 217 7.51 -1.83 9.93
C ILE A 217 8.82 -2.63 9.89
N ILE A 218 9.31 -3.04 11.06
CA ILE A 218 10.56 -3.81 11.18
C ILE A 218 10.44 -5.14 10.43
N LEU A 219 9.31 -5.85 10.59
CA LEU A 219 9.08 -7.13 9.96
C LEU A 219 9.08 -7.03 8.44
N LEU A 220 8.40 -6.03 7.86
CA LEU A 220 8.37 -5.83 6.41
C LEU A 220 9.75 -5.46 5.85
N LEU A 221 10.53 -4.66 6.58
CA LEU A 221 11.92 -4.36 6.22
C LEU A 221 12.81 -5.61 6.28
N LEU A 222 12.67 -6.44 7.31
CA LEU A 222 13.38 -7.71 7.44
C LEU A 222 12.99 -8.70 6.33
N ALA A 223 11.72 -8.77 5.98
CA ALA A 223 11.22 -9.58 4.87
C ALA A 223 11.86 -9.18 3.54
N ALA A 224 11.91 -7.87 3.24
CA ALA A 224 12.60 -7.35 2.07
C ALA A 224 14.11 -7.66 2.12
N TYR A 225 14.74 -7.49 3.28
CA TYR A 225 16.17 -7.74 3.47
C TYR A 225 16.56 -9.20 3.28
N TRP A 226 15.85 -10.14 3.92
CA TRP A 226 16.14 -11.57 3.81
C TRP A 226 15.87 -12.11 2.42
N THR A 227 14.85 -11.57 1.72
CA THR A 227 14.61 -11.91 0.32
C THR A 227 15.76 -11.45 -0.58
N GLN A 228 16.30 -10.24 -0.37
CA GLN A 228 17.45 -9.75 -1.14
C GLN A 228 18.74 -10.55 -0.88
N LYS A 229 18.92 -11.05 0.34
CA LYS A 229 20.08 -11.88 0.70
C LYS A 229 19.94 -13.33 0.29
N GLU A 230 18.75 -13.74 -0.16
CA GLU A 230 18.37 -15.13 -0.46
C GLU A 230 18.53 -16.06 0.77
N ASN A 231 18.25 -15.54 1.97
CA ASN A 231 18.38 -16.31 3.21
C ASN A 231 17.12 -17.15 3.48
N VAL A 232 17.21 -18.45 3.26
CA VAL A 232 16.10 -19.41 3.43
C VAL A 232 15.56 -19.43 4.86
N LEU A 233 16.44 -19.40 5.87
CA LEU A 233 16.04 -19.49 7.27
C LEU A 233 15.27 -18.24 7.72
N GLY A 234 15.75 -17.06 7.32
CA GLY A 234 15.05 -15.80 7.57
C GLY A 234 13.69 -15.75 6.89
N MET A 235 13.60 -16.22 5.64
CA MET A 235 12.31 -16.27 4.93
C MET A 235 11.34 -17.29 5.52
N ALA A 236 11.81 -18.45 5.98
CA ALA A 236 10.97 -19.41 6.69
C ALA A 236 10.38 -18.80 7.97
N ALA A 237 11.18 -18.04 8.73
CA ALA A 237 10.70 -17.32 9.91
C ALA A 237 9.62 -16.28 9.55
N ILE A 238 9.84 -15.47 8.50
CA ILE A 238 8.84 -14.50 8.02
C ILE A 238 7.54 -15.17 7.58
N ILE A 239 7.61 -16.24 6.81
CA ILE A 239 6.44 -16.97 6.33
C ILE A 239 5.62 -17.50 7.52
N THR A 240 6.28 -18.05 8.54
CA THR A 240 5.61 -18.48 9.78
C THR A 240 4.92 -17.30 10.48
N ILE A 241 5.55 -16.13 10.54
CA ILE A 241 4.91 -14.95 11.13
C ILE A 241 3.73 -14.46 10.27
N TYR A 242 3.80 -14.56 8.94
CA TYR A 242 2.66 -14.22 8.06
C TYR A 242 1.45 -15.14 8.31
N PHE A 243 1.65 -16.43 8.57
CA PHE A 243 0.56 -17.30 9.02
C PHE A 243 -0.01 -16.86 10.37
N GLY A 244 0.83 -16.43 11.31
CA GLY A 244 0.38 -15.84 12.57
C GLY A 244 -0.42 -14.54 12.38
N ALA A 245 0.03 -13.65 11.49
CA ALA A 245 -0.68 -12.43 11.13
C ALA A 245 -2.03 -12.73 10.47
N LEU A 246 -2.08 -13.72 9.57
CA LEU A 246 -3.31 -14.19 8.95
C LEU A 246 -4.31 -14.70 10.00
N ALA A 247 -3.85 -15.53 10.95
CA ALA A 247 -4.67 -16.01 12.06
C ALA A 247 -5.18 -14.86 12.94
N TYR A 248 -4.34 -13.85 13.22
CA TYR A 248 -4.73 -12.65 13.97
C TYR A 248 -5.83 -11.86 13.27
N PHE A 249 -5.71 -11.60 11.96
CA PHE A 249 -6.75 -10.88 11.21
C PHE A 249 -8.06 -11.67 11.14
N LEU A 250 -7.99 -12.99 10.95
CA LEU A 250 -9.17 -13.85 10.99
C LEU A 250 -9.84 -13.81 12.37
N PHE A 251 -9.06 -13.92 13.45
CA PHE A 251 -9.57 -13.79 14.82
C PHE A 251 -10.26 -12.43 15.04
N LYS A 252 -9.65 -11.33 14.61
CA LYS A 252 -10.25 -9.99 14.72
C LYS A 252 -11.53 -9.86 13.91
N LEU A 253 -11.55 -10.37 12.68
CA LEU A 253 -12.73 -10.37 11.83
C LEU A 253 -13.88 -11.15 12.47
N VAL A 254 -13.61 -12.35 12.99
CA VAL A 254 -14.62 -13.14 13.71
C VAL A 254 -15.08 -12.43 14.98
N ARG A 255 -14.17 -11.82 15.75
CA ARG A 255 -14.50 -11.09 16.98
C ARG A 255 -15.39 -9.87 16.73
N MET A 256 -15.32 -9.24 15.56
CA MET A 256 -16.21 -8.12 15.18
C MET A 256 -17.68 -8.56 15.01
N TYR A 257 -17.93 -9.83 14.70
CA TYR A 257 -19.26 -10.40 14.46
C TYR A 257 -19.65 -11.52 15.44
N GLY A 258 -18.84 -11.72 16.49
CA GLY A 258 -19.02 -12.79 17.46
C GLY A 258 -20.24 -12.61 18.37
N THR A 259 -20.45 -13.57 19.26
CA THR A 259 -21.64 -13.66 20.13
C THR A 259 -21.63 -12.71 21.33
N ASP A 260 -20.50 -12.09 21.67
CA ASP A 260 -20.41 -11.16 22.80
C ASP A 260 -20.96 -9.78 22.42
N THR A 261 -22.23 -9.54 22.78
CA THR A 261 -22.98 -8.31 22.45
C THR A 261 -22.26 -7.03 22.89
N ARG A 262 -21.50 -7.05 24.00
CA ARG A 262 -20.76 -5.87 24.47
C ARG A 262 -19.64 -5.50 23.52
N ARG A 263 -18.86 -6.49 23.10
CA ARG A 263 -17.76 -6.33 22.14
C ARG A 263 -18.27 -5.91 20.77
N VAL A 264 -19.37 -6.51 20.29
CA VAL A 264 -20.00 -6.13 19.02
C VAL A 264 -20.36 -4.64 19.00
N ASN A 265 -20.86 -4.10 20.11
CA ASN A 265 -21.20 -2.68 20.23
C ASN A 265 -19.97 -1.77 20.17
N ASP A 266 -18.85 -2.14 20.81
CA ASP A 266 -17.59 -1.38 20.74
C ASP A 266 -17.09 -1.20 19.29
N TYR A 267 -17.29 -2.22 18.45
CA TYR A 267 -16.93 -2.16 17.02
C TYR A 267 -17.94 -1.44 16.15
N SER A 268 -19.17 -1.19 16.62
CA SER A 268 -20.28 -0.69 15.80
C SER A 268 -19.93 0.54 14.96
N PRO A 269 -19.27 1.59 15.50
CA PRO A 269 -18.96 2.80 14.74
C PRO A 269 -18.01 2.54 13.55
N ALA A 270 -17.08 1.58 13.71
CA ALA A 270 -16.02 1.31 12.74
C ALA A 270 -16.12 0.00 12.00
N ARG A 271 -17.16 -0.79 12.24
CA ARG A 271 -17.26 -2.15 11.74
C ARG A 271 -17.11 -2.22 10.22
N ARG A 272 -17.83 -1.36 9.48
CA ARG A 272 -17.78 -1.37 8.01
C ARG A 272 -16.36 -1.13 7.49
N SER A 273 -15.70 -0.02 7.88
CA SER A 273 -14.31 0.23 7.48
C SER A 273 -13.34 -0.87 7.93
N LEU A 274 -13.37 -1.25 9.21
CA LEU A 274 -12.45 -2.24 9.77
C LEU A 274 -12.59 -3.60 9.08
N THR A 275 -13.81 -3.99 8.71
CA THR A 275 -14.05 -5.26 8.00
C THR A 275 -13.55 -5.22 6.57
N THR A 276 -13.73 -4.12 5.85
CA THR A 276 -13.15 -3.93 4.52
C THR A 276 -11.63 -4.00 4.56
N PHE A 277 -10.99 -3.29 5.50
CA PHE A 277 -9.54 -3.36 5.68
C PHE A 277 -9.08 -4.77 6.06
N ALA A 278 -9.79 -5.46 6.96
CA ALA A 278 -9.44 -6.82 7.34
C ALA A 278 -9.55 -7.80 6.16
N ILE A 279 -10.63 -7.74 5.38
CA ILE A 279 -10.83 -8.61 4.22
C ILE A 279 -9.75 -8.38 3.16
N ILE A 280 -9.48 -7.11 2.82
CA ILE A 280 -8.42 -6.77 1.85
C ILE A 280 -7.05 -7.24 2.37
N THR A 281 -6.75 -7.03 3.65
CA THR A 281 -5.48 -7.44 4.25
C THR A 281 -5.33 -8.97 4.26
N ILE A 282 -6.39 -9.71 4.55
CA ILE A 282 -6.39 -11.18 4.49
C ILE A 282 -6.10 -11.67 3.05
N LEU A 283 -6.78 -11.09 2.06
CA LEU A 283 -6.57 -11.45 0.65
C LEU A 283 -5.13 -11.14 0.21
N LEU A 284 -4.61 -9.95 0.56
CA LEU A 284 -3.24 -9.57 0.24
C LEU A 284 -2.24 -10.48 0.96
N LEU A 285 -2.41 -10.78 2.25
CA LEU A 285 -1.55 -11.70 3.00
C LEU A 285 -1.51 -13.09 2.40
N LEU A 286 -2.64 -13.64 1.95
CA LEU A 286 -2.68 -14.94 1.27
C LEU A 286 -1.83 -14.93 0.00
N VAL A 287 -1.97 -13.89 -0.83
CA VAL A 287 -1.15 -13.73 -2.03
C VAL A 287 0.32 -13.53 -1.65
N THR A 288 0.63 -12.72 -0.64
CA THR A 288 1.99 -12.48 -0.14
C THR A 288 2.65 -13.76 0.34
N ILE A 289 1.94 -14.64 1.05
CA ILE A 289 2.46 -15.95 1.49
C ILE A 289 2.81 -16.83 0.28
N ILE A 290 1.91 -16.92 -0.71
CA ILE A 290 2.14 -17.73 -1.92
C ILE A 290 3.39 -17.23 -2.66
N ILE A 291 3.47 -15.91 -2.88
CA ILE A 291 4.61 -15.30 -3.59
C ILE A 291 5.90 -15.40 -2.77
N ALA A 292 5.84 -15.33 -1.43
CA ALA A 292 6.99 -15.55 -0.55
C ALA A 292 7.54 -16.98 -0.70
N CYS A 293 6.66 -18.00 -0.70
CA CYS A 293 7.05 -19.38 -0.94
C CYS A 293 7.69 -19.57 -2.31
N MET A 294 7.13 -18.94 -3.36
CA MET A 294 7.70 -18.96 -4.71
C MET A 294 9.08 -18.28 -4.76
N CYS A 295 9.27 -17.18 -4.05
CA CYS A 295 10.58 -16.52 -3.93
C CYS A 295 11.60 -17.45 -3.28
N THR A 296 11.25 -18.05 -2.14
CA THR A 296 12.16 -18.94 -1.38
C THR A 296 12.57 -20.17 -2.22
N HIS A 297 11.64 -20.76 -2.98
CA HIS A 297 11.96 -21.88 -3.89
C HIS A 297 12.88 -21.47 -5.08
N ASN A 298 12.97 -20.17 -5.36
CA ASN A 298 13.79 -19.62 -6.45
C ASN A 298 15.18 -19.15 -6.00
N PHE A 299 15.52 -19.24 -4.70
CA PHE A 299 16.81 -18.83 -4.16
C PHE A 299 17.99 -19.66 -4.67
N ASN A 300 19.18 -19.05 -4.68
CA ASN A 300 20.46 -19.61 -5.14
C ASN A 300 20.51 -19.98 -6.63
N LYS A 301 19.57 -19.48 -7.44
CA LYS A 301 19.52 -19.75 -8.89
C LYS A 301 20.01 -18.56 -9.74
N GLY A 302 20.93 -17.75 -9.20
CA GLY A 302 21.63 -16.68 -9.94
C GLY A 302 20.94 -15.31 -9.98
N LEU A 303 19.92 -15.05 -9.15
CA LEU A 303 19.17 -13.78 -9.17
C LEU A 303 19.87 -12.65 -8.39
N LYS A 304 20.59 -13.00 -7.31
CA LYS A 304 21.32 -12.09 -6.41
C LYS A 304 22.17 -11.00 -7.10
N PRO A 305 23.01 -11.27 -8.11
CA PRO A 305 23.84 -10.25 -8.75
C PRO A 305 23.02 -9.17 -9.48
N HIS A 306 21.87 -9.54 -10.05
CA HIS A 306 21.00 -8.62 -10.79
C HIS A 306 20.15 -7.72 -9.87
N ILE A 307 19.84 -8.20 -8.67
CA ILE A 307 19.16 -7.39 -7.64
C ILE A 307 20.14 -6.37 -7.03
N ALA A 308 21.38 -6.79 -6.75
CA ALA A 308 22.39 -5.94 -6.12
C ALA A 308 22.87 -4.77 -7.01
N LYS A 309 22.92 -4.98 -8.34
CA LYS A 309 23.36 -3.95 -9.30
C LYS A 309 22.36 -2.80 -9.53
N ARG A 310 21.09 -2.92 -9.08
CA ARG A 310 20.05 -1.91 -9.36
C ARG A 310 20.01 -0.73 -8.37
N LYS A 311 21.04 -0.54 -7.55
CA LYS A 311 21.19 0.70 -6.76
C LYS A 311 21.58 1.85 -7.70
N VAL A 312 20.56 2.49 -8.28
CA VAL A 312 20.61 3.69 -9.11
C VAL A 312 21.29 3.47 -10.47
N PRO A 313 20.56 3.53 -11.60
CA PRO A 313 21.22 3.74 -12.88
C PRO A 313 21.77 5.16 -12.83
N ASP A 314 23.08 5.29 -12.70
CA ASP A 314 23.75 6.55 -12.96
C ASP A 314 23.47 6.92 -14.43
N LEU A 315 23.11 8.18 -14.68
CA LEU A 315 22.58 8.65 -15.96
C LEU A 315 23.65 8.76 -17.06
N GLU A 316 24.85 8.24 -16.85
CA GLU A 316 26.01 8.43 -17.74
C GLU A 316 26.67 7.11 -18.20
N GLU A 317 26.38 5.94 -17.64
CA GLU A 317 27.30 4.78 -17.78
C GLU A 317 26.93 3.71 -18.85
N HIS A 318 26.06 4.03 -19.81
CA HIS A 318 25.75 3.09 -20.91
C HIS A 318 25.99 3.69 -22.29
N LYS A 319 27.27 3.98 -22.59
CA LYS A 319 27.76 4.04 -23.97
C LYS A 319 28.76 2.93 -24.36
N TYR A 320 29.24 2.09 -23.43
CA TYR A 320 30.25 1.07 -23.76
C TYR A 320 30.10 -0.25 -23.00
N THR A 321 28.96 -0.92 -23.10
CA THR A 321 28.84 -2.33 -22.66
C THR A 321 28.08 -3.16 -23.69
N THR A 322 28.65 -3.20 -24.90
CA THR A 322 28.30 -4.17 -25.95
C THR A 322 29.29 -5.34 -26.00
N GLU A 323 30.08 -5.57 -24.94
CA GLU A 323 30.97 -6.72 -24.88
C GLU A 323 30.31 -7.85 -24.10
N MET A 324 30.07 -8.95 -24.80
CA MET A 324 29.77 -10.24 -24.18
C MET A 324 30.84 -10.54 -23.12
N PRO A 325 30.48 -11.09 -21.94
CA PRO A 325 31.49 -11.54 -21.00
C PRO A 325 32.32 -12.62 -21.69
N ALA A 326 33.57 -12.29 -22.02
CA ALA A 326 34.52 -13.25 -22.56
C ALA A 326 34.65 -14.39 -21.55
N ILE A 327 34.20 -15.58 -21.96
CA ILE A 327 34.54 -16.82 -21.27
C ILE A 327 36.06 -16.87 -21.25
N ALA A 328 36.65 -16.82 -20.06
CA ALA A 328 38.09 -16.94 -19.86
C ALA A 328 38.54 -18.34 -20.28
N GLY A 329 38.76 -18.52 -21.58
CA GLY A 329 39.54 -19.61 -22.15
C GLY A 329 41.03 -19.35 -21.91
N PRO A 330 41.87 -20.40 -21.90
CA PRO A 330 43.30 -20.26 -21.62
C PRO A 330 43.94 -19.30 -22.64
N MET A 331 44.71 -18.33 -22.11
CA MET A 331 45.38 -17.32 -22.93
C MET A 331 46.32 -17.99 -23.95
N PRO A 332 46.26 -17.61 -25.24
CA PRO A 332 47.22 -18.12 -26.21
C PRO A 332 48.60 -17.54 -25.92
N SER A 333 49.55 -18.43 -25.62
CA SER A 333 50.99 -18.14 -25.57
C SER A 333 51.42 -17.56 -26.92
N ARG A 334 51.83 -16.28 -26.91
CA ARG A 334 52.38 -15.61 -28.08
C ARG A 334 53.81 -16.11 -28.28
N MET A 335 54.01 -17.01 -29.23
CA MET A 335 55.35 -17.37 -29.72
C MET A 335 55.99 -16.14 -30.37
N THR A 336 57.08 -15.65 -29.79
CA THR A 336 58.04 -14.76 -30.45
C THR A 336 58.93 -15.62 -31.33
N ILE A 337 58.98 -15.31 -32.62
CA ILE A 337 60.04 -15.79 -33.52
C ILE A 337 61.13 -14.71 -33.47
N ASP A 338 62.36 -15.16 -33.27
CA ASP A 338 63.60 -14.36 -33.20
C ASP A 338 63.79 -13.41 -34.40
#